data_AF-A0A8J4WQ91-F1
#
_entry.id   AF-A0A8J4WQ91-F1
#
_cell.length_a   1.000
_cell.length_b   1.000
_cell.length_c   1.000
_cell.angle_alpha   90.00
_cell.angle_beta   90.00
_cell.angle_gamma   90.00
#
_symmetry.space_group_name_H-M   'P 1'
#
loop_
_entity.id
_entity.type
_entity.pdbx_description
1 polymer ?
#
loop_
_entity_poly.entity_id
_entity_poly.type
_entity_poly.pdbx_seq_one_letter_code
_entity_poly.pdbx_strand_id
1 'polypeptide(L)'
;MAWDVVWGSPLVSCLAYSLVFIIGLYVGKGGLSRNHPTTIRNRFISVAFTCTIIMLHISTFVHKSGYPWRDPFSYNWEQVFIRSDHLSHSFIIPLSLTMVCFSFLTKLFAQILYLGTLVDDLISGRMRLLFDWEFWESRFFNWISIRNLLVAPTAEEFVFRACILFHLQPLYSSCEKLCLISPLFFSIAHFHHIYGQVREGERAKDAFFKAHFLVPYVPLPQPRKQEAHKSLSRPRQFAIDT
;
A
#
# COMPACT_ATOMS: atom_id res chain seq x y z
N MET A 1 30.80 -11.73 -0.90
CA MET A 1 31.49 -11.24 -2.13
C MET A 1 31.60 -12.33 -3.19
N ALA A 2 30.61 -13.22 -3.32
CA ALA A 2 30.52 -14.21 -4.41
C ALA A 2 29.13 -14.24 -5.07
N TRP A 3 28.20 -13.41 -4.58
CA TRP A 3 26.81 -13.32 -5.06
C TRP A 3 26.68 -12.34 -6.24
N ASP A 4 27.64 -11.43 -6.29
CA ASP A 4 27.66 -10.19 -7.04
C ASP A 4 27.97 -10.43 -8.54
N VAL A 5 28.62 -11.55 -8.86
CA VAL A 5 29.07 -11.89 -10.23
C VAL A 5 27.98 -12.59 -11.05
N VAL A 6 27.12 -13.39 -10.41
CA VAL A 6 26.09 -14.19 -11.12
C VAL A 6 24.75 -13.46 -11.19
N TRP A 7 24.40 -12.69 -10.16
CA TRP A 7 23.06 -12.11 -10.01
C TRP A 7 23.03 -10.57 -9.96
N GLY A 8 24.19 -9.93 -10.17
CA GLY A 8 24.34 -8.48 -10.15
C GLY A 8 24.42 -7.88 -8.73
N SER A 9 24.50 -6.55 -8.67
CA SER A 9 24.56 -5.82 -7.40
C SER A 9 23.24 -5.94 -6.62
N PRO A 10 23.26 -6.20 -5.29
CA PRO A 10 22.03 -6.27 -4.50
C PRO A 10 21.17 -5.00 -4.58
N LEU A 11 21.79 -3.82 -4.76
CA LEU A 11 21.06 -2.56 -4.97
C LEU A 11 20.30 -2.55 -6.31
N VAL A 12 20.84 -3.17 -7.35
CA VAL A 12 20.17 -3.31 -8.65
C VAL A 12 18.94 -4.21 -8.50
N SER A 13 19.06 -5.32 -7.76
CA SER A 13 17.91 -6.18 -7.43
C SER A 13 16.83 -5.42 -6.65
N CYS A 14 17.20 -4.59 -5.66
CA CYS A 14 16.24 -3.76 -4.93
C CYS A 14 15.50 -2.78 -5.85
N LEU A 15 16.23 -2.07 -6.73
CA LEU A 15 15.61 -1.17 -7.71
C LEU A 15 14.72 -1.93 -8.69
N ALA A 16 15.18 -3.08 -9.20
CA ALA A 16 14.42 -3.90 -10.11
C ALA A 16 13.10 -4.38 -9.48
N TYR A 17 13.11 -4.82 -8.22
CA TYR A 17 11.90 -5.23 -7.51
C TYR A 17 10.92 -4.08 -7.34
N SER A 18 11.39 -2.89 -6.93
CA SER A 18 10.53 -1.69 -6.87
C SER A 18 9.91 -1.37 -8.21
N LEU A 19 10.68 -1.40 -9.30
CA LEU A 19 10.19 -1.08 -10.64
C LEU A 19 9.21 -2.13 -11.18
N VAL A 20 9.51 -3.41 -11.04
CA VAL A 20 8.62 -4.51 -11.46
C VAL A 20 7.31 -4.47 -10.68
N PHE A 21 7.36 -4.17 -9.38
CA PHE A 21 6.16 -3.95 -8.56
C PHE A 21 5.29 -2.80 -9.10
N ILE A 22 5.90 -1.64 -9.41
CA ILE A 22 5.18 -0.52 -10.02
C ILE A 22 4.60 -0.94 -11.38
N ILE A 23 5.39 -1.54 -12.26
CA ILE A 23 4.94 -1.97 -13.58
C ILE A 23 3.72 -2.89 -13.45
N GLY A 24 3.76 -3.85 -12.53
CA GLY A 24 2.63 -4.72 -12.22
C GLY A 24 1.35 -3.95 -11.89
N LEU A 25 1.43 -2.82 -11.18
CA LEU A 25 0.25 -1.99 -10.85
C LEU A 25 -0.38 -1.28 -12.07
N TYR A 26 0.35 -1.13 -13.17
CA TYR A 26 -0.12 -0.49 -14.41
C TYR A 26 -0.46 -1.48 -15.53
N VAL A 27 0.05 -2.71 -15.47
CA VAL A 27 -0.32 -3.78 -16.39
C VAL A 27 -1.83 -4.06 -16.29
N GLY A 28 -2.51 -4.07 -17.44
CA GLY A 28 -3.95 -4.35 -17.50
C GLY A 28 -4.86 -3.18 -17.07
N LYS A 29 -4.32 -1.95 -16.97
CA LYS A 29 -5.12 -0.73 -16.81
C LYS A 29 -5.80 -0.37 -18.14
N GLY A 30 -6.89 -1.07 -18.48
CA GLY A 30 -7.86 -0.54 -19.44
C GLY A 30 -8.34 0.82 -18.95
N GLY A 31 -8.67 1.77 -19.84
CA GLY A 31 -8.94 3.19 -19.54
C GLY A 31 -10.06 3.52 -18.52
N LEU A 32 -10.52 2.53 -17.77
CA LEU A 32 -11.46 2.58 -16.67
C LEU A 32 -10.83 3.24 -15.42
N SER A 33 -11.69 3.75 -14.55
CA SER A 33 -11.29 4.39 -13.29
C SER A 33 -10.57 3.40 -12.34
N ARG A 34 -9.75 3.95 -11.43
CA ARG A 34 -8.96 3.16 -10.46
C ARG A 34 -9.80 2.24 -9.58
N ASN A 35 -11.03 2.64 -9.27
CA ASN A 35 -11.94 1.91 -8.39
C ASN A 35 -12.93 1.02 -9.14
N HIS A 36 -12.82 0.92 -10.48
CA HIS A 36 -13.66 0.00 -11.24
C HIS A 36 -13.31 -1.46 -10.88
N PRO A 37 -14.29 -2.35 -10.67
CA PRO A 37 -14.06 -3.73 -10.20
C PRO A 37 -13.11 -4.52 -11.12
N THR A 38 -13.22 -4.36 -12.44
CA THR A 38 -12.28 -4.96 -13.41
C THR A 38 -10.84 -4.50 -13.20
N THR A 39 -10.63 -3.21 -12.94
CA THR A 39 -9.30 -2.63 -12.67
C THR A 39 -8.72 -3.19 -11.38
N ILE A 40 -9.55 -3.37 -10.34
CA ILE A 40 -9.13 -3.95 -9.06
C ILE A 40 -8.72 -5.41 -9.25
N ARG A 41 -9.53 -6.21 -9.95
CA ARG A 41 -9.23 -7.62 -10.24
C ARG A 41 -7.94 -7.78 -11.05
N ASN A 42 -7.75 -6.98 -12.10
CA ASN A 42 -6.53 -7.01 -12.91
C ASN A 42 -5.29 -6.65 -12.08
N ARG A 43 -5.41 -5.66 -11.17
CA ARG A 43 -4.34 -5.31 -10.24
C ARG A 43 -4.03 -6.44 -9.27
N PHE A 44 -5.04 -7.14 -8.75
CA PHE A 44 -4.82 -8.29 -7.86
C PHE A 44 -4.02 -9.38 -8.57
N ILE A 45 -4.45 -9.75 -9.77
CA ILE A 45 -3.77 -10.77 -10.58
C ILE A 45 -2.35 -10.33 -10.90
N SER A 46 -2.16 -9.09 -11.34
CA SER A 46 -0.85 -8.56 -11.70
C SER A 46 0.10 -8.45 -10.52
N VAL A 47 -0.38 -8.01 -9.35
CA VAL A 47 0.40 -7.96 -8.11
C VAL A 47 0.76 -9.37 -7.64
N ALA A 48 -0.20 -10.32 -7.66
CA ALA A 48 0.09 -11.71 -7.32
C ALA A 48 1.16 -12.30 -8.23
N PHE A 49 1.04 -12.11 -9.54
CA PHE A 49 2.03 -12.54 -10.52
C PHE A 49 3.41 -11.92 -10.28
N THR A 50 3.44 -10.61 -9.99
CA THR A 50 4.67 -9.88 -9.66
C THR A 50 5.33 -10.46 -8.40
N CYS A 51 4.56 -10.67 -7.33
CA CYS A 51 5.05 -11.30 -6.11
C CYS A 51 5.57 -12.71 -6.37
N THR A 52 4.91 -13.49 -7.23
CA THR A 52 5.39 -14.83 -7.63
C THR A 52 6.73 -14.75 -8.36
N ILE A 53 6.91 -13.83 -9.31
CA ILE A 53 8.19 -13.66 -10.02
C ILE A 53 9.31 -13.31 -9.03
N ILE A 54 9.06 -12.36 -8.13
CA ILE A 54 10.02 -11.94 -7.11
C ILE A 54 10.36 -13.11 -6.17
N MET A 55 9.34 -13.89 -5.76
CA MET A 55 9.52 -15.07 -4.94
C MET A 55 10.39 -16.11 -5.65
N LEU A 56 10.12 -16.42 -6.91
CA LEU A 56 10.90 -17.38 -7.69
C LEU A 56 12.37 -16.95 -7.81
N HIS A 57 12.63 -15.65 -7.99
CA HIS A 57 13.99 -15.13 -8.00
C HIS A 57 14.65 -15.23 -6.61
N ILE A 58 13.94 -14.90 -5.52
CA ILE A 58 14.47 -15.08 -4.15
C ILE A 58 14.76 -16.55 -3.84
N SER A 59 13.89 -17.46 -4.30
CA SER A 59 14.05 -18.90 -4.12
C SER A 59 15.38 -19.42 -4.65
N THR A 60 15.97 -18.82 -5.70
CA THR A 60 17.29 -19.25 -6.20
C THR A 60 18.43 -18.93 -5.24
N PHE A 61 18.27 -17.96 -4.33
CA PHE A 61 19.27 -17.60 -3.33
C PHE A 61 19.12 -18.41 -2.04
N VAL A 62 17.89 -18.68 -1.62
CA VAL A 62 17.60 -19.36 -0.35
C VAL A 62 17.53 -20.87 -0.46
N HIS A 63 17.59 -21.41 -1.68
CA HIS A 63 17.63 -22.86 -1.92
C HIS A 63 18.92 -23.49 -1.39
N LYS A 64 18.79 -24.59 -0.64
CA LYS A 64 19.90 -25.36 -0.09
C LYS A 64 20.55 -26.20 -1.19
N SER A 65 21.87 -26.08 -1.35
CA SER A 65 22.62 -26.92 -2.31
C SER A 65 22.45 -28.40 -1.99
N GLY A 66 22.18 -29.22 -3.02
CA GLY A 66 22.00 -30.67 -2.91
C GLY A 66 20.59 -31.15 -2.57
N TYR A 67 19.64 -30.25 -2.34
CA TYR A 67 18.24 -30.57 -2.08
C TYR A 67 17.35 -30.42 -3.34
N PRO A 68 16.19 -31.11 -3.42
CA PRO A 68 15.30 -31.02 -4.58
C PRO A 68 14.45 -29.73 -4.56
N TRP A 69 14.43 -29.01 -5.68
CA TRP A 69 13.69 -27.75 -5.87
C TRP A 69 12.17 -27.82 -5.61
N ARG A 70 11.56 -29.01 -5.69
CA ARG A 70 10.12 -29.20 -5.46
C ARG A 70 9.74 -29.32 -3.98
N ASP A 71 10.72 -29.54 -3.10
CA ASP A 71 10.46 -29.71 -1.68
C ASP A 71 10.47 -28.34 -0.95
N PRO A 72 9.38 -27.92 -0.29
CA PRO A 72 9.32 -26.65 0.43
C PRO A 72 10.35 -26.52 1.56
N PHE A 73 10.82 -27.63 2.14
CA PHE A 73 11.81 -27.64 3.23
C PHE A 73 13.26 -27.43 2.74
N SER A 74 13.45 -27.44 1.42
CA SER A 74 14.73 -27.23 0.75
C SER A 74 15.14 -25.75 0.68
N TYR A 75 14.33 -24.85 1.21
CA TYR A 75 14.55 -23.40 1.19
C TYR A 75 14.75 -22.82 2.60
N ASN A 76 15.70 -21.91 2.76
CA ASN A 76 15.97 -21.18 4.01
C ASN A 76 15.13 -19.90 4.10
N TRP A 77 13.81 -20.06 4.27
CA TRP A 77 12.87 -18.93 4.32
C TRP A 77 13.15 -17.90 5.42
N GLU A 78 13.84 -18.33 6.49
CA GLU A 78 14.28 -17.46 7.59
C GLU A 78 15.16 -16.30 7.12
N GLN A 79 15.93 -16.49 6.03
CA GLN A 79 16.78 -15.44 5.46
C GLN A 79 15.96 -14.27 4.88
N VAL A 80 14.71 -14.53 4.49
CA VAL A 80 13.80 -13.55 3.87
C VAL A 80 12.83 -13.00 4.92
N PHE A 81 13.12 -13.17 6.21
CA PHE A 81 12.26 -12.74 7.31
C PHE A 81 10.87 -13.41 7.32
N ILE A 82 10.69 -14.50 6.59
CA ILE A 82 9.48 -15.33 6.64
C ILE A 82 9.74 -16.39 7.72
N ARG A 83 9.28 -16.11 8.94
CA ARG A 83 9.48 -16.95 10.12
C ARG A 83 8.16 -17.24 10.81
N SER A 84 8.01 -18.47 11.30
CA SER A 84 6.89 -18.87 12.15
C SER A 84 7.14 -18.60 13.64
N ASP A 85 8.40 -18.36 14.02
CA ASP A 85 8.78 -18.14 15.42
C ASP A 85 8.18 -16.83 15.94
N HIS A 86 7.68 -16.86 17.17
CA HIS A 86 7.15 -15.67 17.86
C HIS A 86 6.06 -14.92 17.09
N LEU A 87 5.20 -15.66 16.36
CA LEU A 87 4.10 -15.09 15.60
C LEU A 87 3.18 -14.22 16.48
N SER A 88 2.92 -14.64 17.74
CA SER A 88 2.16 -13.87 18.71
C SER A 88 2.77 -12.49 18.99
N HIS A 89 4.09 -12.41 19.20
CA HIS A 89 4.79 -11.14 19.43
C HIS A 89 4.77 -10.25 18.19
N SER A 90 4.89 -10.86 17.00
CA SER A 90 4.82 -10.15 15.72
C SER A 90 3.47 -9.47 15.47
N PHE A 91 2.39 -9.98 16.08
CA PHE A 91 1.08 -9.31 16.07
C PHE A 91 0.89 -8.33 17.24
N ILE A 92 1.27 -8.72 18.46
CA ILE A 92 1.00 -7.94 19.67
C ILE A 92 1.83 -6.66 19.74
N ILE A 93 3.12 -6.70 19.38
CA ILE A 93 4.01 -5.54 19.50
C ILE A 93 3.59 -4.42 18.53
N PRO A 94 3.39 -4.66 17.22
CA PRO A 94 2.94 -3.60 16.31
C PRO A 94 1.55 -3.08 16.65
N LEU A 95 0.62 -3.95 17.08
CA LEU A 95 -0.73 -3.54 17.46
C LEU A 95 -0.72 -2.67 18.73
N SER A 96 0.02 -3.09 19.77
CA SER A 96 0.13 -2.32 21.01
C SER A 96 0.82 -0.98 20.77
N LEU A 97 1.87 -0.94 19.94
CA LEU A 97 2.50 0.30 19.50
C LEU A 97 1.51 1.19 18.73
N THR A 98 0.69 0.62 17.84
CA THR A 98 -0.35 1.38 17.12
C THR A 98 -1.31 2.05 18.10
N MET A 99 -1.79 1.33 19.11
CA MET A 99 -2.75 1.84 20.10
C MET A 99 -2.14 2.90 21.01
N VAL A 100 -0.89 2.71 21.44
CA VAL A 100 -0.15 3.70 22.25
C VAL A 100 0.13 4.97 21.43
N CYS A 101 0.66 4.83 20.21
CA CYS A 101 0.90 5.95 19.31
C CYS A 101 -0.40 6.66 18.91
N PHE A 102 -1.52 5.95 18.77
CA PHE A 102 -2.83 6.54 18.54
C PHE A 102 -3.27 7.40 19.74
N SER A 103 -3.04 6.93 20.96
CA SER A 103 -3.38 7.66 22.19
C SER A 103 -2.52 8.92 22.42
N PHE A 104 -1.29 8.95 21.91
CA PHE A 104 -0.33 10.04 22.19
C PHE A 104 0.01 10.95 20.99
N LEU A 105 -0.10 10.47 19.74
CA LEU A 105 0.49 11.10 18.54
C LEU A 105 -0.39 10.98 17.28
N THR A 106 -1.65 11.43 17.41
CA THR A 106 -2.66 11.68 16.36
C THR A 106 -2.24 11.41 14.90
N LYS A 107 -2.98 10.54 14.18
CA LYS A 107 -2.94 10.24 12.72
C LYS A 107 -1.60 9.79 12.11
N LEU A 108 -0.52 10.53 12.36
CA LEU A 108 0.79 10.42 11.72
C LEU A 108 1.52 9.11 12.03
N PHE A 109 1.26 8.47 13.17
CA PHE A 109 1.88 7.18 13.49
C PHE A 109 1.01 5.98 13.13
N ALA A 110 -0.31 6.10 13.20
CA ALA A 110 -1.21 4.96 13.02
C ALA A 110 -1.31 4.51 11.54
N GLN A 111 -0.98 5.39 10.60
CA GLN A 111 -0.96 5.07 9.18
C GLN A 111 0.40 4.49 8.71
N ILE A 112 1.43 4.48 9.57
CA ILE A 112 2.68 3.72 9.39
C ILE A 112 2.45 2.20 9.53
N LEU A 113 1.37 1.81 10.20
CA LEU A 113 1.04 0.41 10.51
C LEU A 113 -0.07 -0.15 9.60
N TYR A 114 -0.21 0.40 8.38
CA TYR A 114 -1.17 -0.05 7.33
C TYR A 114 -2.65 -0.02 7.73
N LEU A 115 -2.97 0.54 8.89
CA LEU A 115 -4.32 0.59 9.45
C LEU A 115 -5.06 1.89 9.10
N GLY A 116 -4.57 2.68 8.14
CA GLY A 116 -5.05 4.03 7.84
C GLY A 116 -6.58 4.12 7.65
N THR A 117 -7.18 3.16 6.96
CA THR A 117 -8.65 3.14 6.77
C THR A 117 -9.41 2.88 8.07
N LEU A 118 -8.87 2.05 8.96
CA LEU A 118 -9.46 1.83 10.28
C LEU A 118 -9.24 3.06 11.16
N VAL A 119 -8.05 3.65 11.12
CA VAL A 119 -7.72 4.88 11.85
C VAL A 119 -8.65 6.04 11.46
N ASP A 120 -8.96 6.23 10.18
CA ASP A 120 -9.91 7.25 9.73
C ASP A 120 -11.32 7.01 10.31
N ASP A 121 -11.73 5.74 10.43
CA ASP A 121 -12.99 5.36 11.07
C ASP A 121 -12.97 5.59 12.59
N LEU A 122 -11.89 5.21 13.28
CA LEU A 122 -11.68 5.44 14.71
C LEU A 122 -11.74 6.95 15.03
N ILE A 123 -11.04 7.77 14.24
CA ILE A 123 -10.94 9.23 14.47
C ILE A 123 -12.24 9.96 14.18
N SER A 124 -13.06 9.41 13.29
CA SER A 124 -14.40 9.92 13.04
C SER A 124 -15.38 9.64 14.20
N GLY A 125 -14.89 9.16 15.35
CA GLY A 125 -15.69 8.83 16.54
C GLY A 125 -16.46 7.52 16.40
N ARG A 126 -16.17 6.70 15.39
CA ARG A 126 -16.88 5.46 15.09
C ARG A 126 -16.25 4.22 15.75
N MET A 127 -15.67 4.39 16.93
CA MET A 127 -15.04 3.30 17.70
C MET A 127 -15.96 2.09 17.93
N ARG A 128 -17.26 2.35 18.11
CA ARG A 128 -18.26 1.30 18.32
C ARG A 128 -18.47 0.41 17.09
N LEU A 129 -18.21 0.92 15.88
CA LEU A 129 -18.32 0.14 14.64
C LEU A 129 -17.25 -0.94 14.52
N LEU A 130 -16.10 -0.80 15.21
CA LEU A 130 -15.08 -1.86 15.23
C LEU A 130 -15.56 -3.13 15.93
N PHE A 131 -16.55 -3.01 16.82
CA PHE A 131 -17.15 -4.13 17.53
C PHE A 131 -18.43 -4.62 16.86
N ASP A 132 -18.81 -4.02 15.73
CA ASP A 132 -20.00 -4.39 14.97
C ASP A 132 -19.65 -5.43 13.90
N TRP A 133 -20.35 -6.57 13.93
CA TRP A 133 -20.14 -7.64 12.97
C TRP A 133 -20.54 -7.22 11.56
N GLU A 134 -21.65 -6.50 11.40
CA GLU A 134 -22.16 -6.07 10.09
C GLU A 134 -21.17 -5.11 9.40
N PHE A 135 -20.50 -4.28 10.20
CA PHE A 135 -19.43 -3.41 9.72
C PHE A 135 -18.30 -4.22 9.06
N TRP A 136 -17.80 -5.27 9.72
CA TRP A 136 -16.74 -6.11 9.19
C TRP A 136 -17.21 -6.95 8.00
N GLU A 137 -18.41 -7.51 8.07
CA GLU A 137 -19.01 -8.28 6.99
C GLU A 137 -19.04 -7.48 5.69
N SER A 138 -19.55 -6.23 5.75
CA SER A 138 -19.60 -5.34 4.59
C SER A 138 -18.22 -5.03 3.99
N ARG A 139 -17.15 -5.05 4.80
CA ARG A 139 -15.77 -4.79 4.36
C ARG A 139 -15.10 -6.04 3.80
N PHE A 140 -15.33 -7.21 4.38
CA PHE A 140 -14.78 -8.46 3.86
C PHE A 140 -15.43 -8.88 2.53
N PHE A 141 -16.63 -8.41 2.22
CA PHE A 141 -17.27 -8.63 0.92
C PHE A 141 -17.03 -7.51 -0.11
N ASN A 142 -16.35 -6.42 0.28
CA ASN A 142 -16.03 -5.32 -0.62
C ASN A 142 -14.59 -5.43 -1.14
N TRP A 143 -14.45 -5.63 -2.45
CA TRP A 143 -13.15 -5.72 -3.14
C TRP A 143 -12.20 -4.54 -2.88
N ILE A 144 -12.73 -3.32 -2.71
CA ILE A 144 -11.95 -2.12 -2.39
C ILE A 144 -11.39 -2.22 -0.96
N SER A 145 -12.20 -2.71 -0.03
CA SER A 145 -11.82 -2.89 1.37
C SER A 145 -10.80 -4.01 1.53
N ILE A 146 -11.02 -5.17 0.89
CA ILE A 146 -10.05 -6.28 0.86
C ILE A 146 -8.70 -5.81 0.29
N ARG A 147 -8.73 -5.03 -0.80
CA ARG A 147 -7.52 -4.44 -1.37
C ARG A 147 -6.76 -3.61 -0.34
N ASN A 148 -7.45 -2.68 0.29
CA ASN A 148 -6.83 -1.66 1.14
C ASN A 148 -6.36 -2.24 2.48
N LEU A 149 -7.10 -3.20 3.04
CA LEU A 149 -6.83 -3.74 4.37
C LEU A 149 -5.88 -4.94 4.35
N LEU A 150 -5.92 -5.74 3.28
CA LEU A 150 -5.19 -7.01 3.22
C LEU A 150 -4.20 -7.04 2.06
N VAL A 151 -4.69 -6.96 0.81
CA VAL A 151 -3.86 -7.28 -0.37
C VAL A 151 -2.71 -6.31 -0.55
N ALA A 152 -2.96 -5.00 -0.47
CA ALA A 152 -1.90 -4.00 -0.64
C ALA A 152 -0.88 -4.06 0.51
N PRO A 153 -1.28 -4.03 1.80
CA PRO A 153 -0.33 -4.18 2.91
C PRO A 153 0.50 -5.46 2.84
N THR A 154 -0.12 -6.62 2.54
CA THR A 154 0.60 -7.89 2.44
C THR A 154 1.61 -7.88 1.30
N ALA A 155 1.24 -7.37 0.13
CA ALA A 155 2.16 -7.30 -1.00
C ALA A 155 3.32 -6.32 -0.75
N GLU A 156 3.04 -5.19 -0.11
CA GLU A 156 4.05 -4.19 0.24
C GLU A 156 5.04 -4.73 1.29
N GLU A 157 4.55 -5.38 2.35
CA GLU A 157 5.41 -6.02 3.35
C GLU A 157 6.27 -7.13 2.73
N PHE A 158 5.68 -7.96 1.87
CA PHE A 158 6.41 -9.02 1.18
C PHE A 158 7.54 -8.49 0.28
N VAL A 159 7.26 -7.50 -0.56
CA VAL A 159 8.27 -6.99 -1.50
C VAL A 159 9.31 -6.12 -0.80
N PHE A 160 8.87 -5.16 0.03
CA PHE A 160 9.75 -4.11 0.56
C PHE A 160 10.41 -4.47 1.89
N ARG A 161 9.77 -5.28 2.74
CA ARG A 161 10.35 -5.68 4.04
C ARG A 161 10.96 -7.06 4.05
N ALA A 162 10.47 -7.98 3.22
CA ALA A 162 11.05 -9.31 3.11
C ALA A 162 12.09 -9.36 1.98
N CYS A 163 11.67 -9.15 0.72
CA CYS A 163 12.55 -9.37 -0.44
C CYS A 163 13.65 -8.30 -0.63
N ILE A 164 13.33 -7.01 -0.47
CA ILE A 164 14.32 -5.92 -0.56
C ILE A 164 15.28 -5.98 0.63
N LEU A 165 14.78 -6.22 1.84
CA LEU A 165 15.62 -6.26 3.03
C LEU A 165 16.63 -7.42 2.98
N PHE A 166 16.23 -8.58 2.43
CA PHE A 166 17.12 -9.70 2.14
C PHE A 166 18.35 -9.26 1.32
N HIS A 167 18.15 -8.46 0.26
CA HIS A 167 19.26 -7.96 -0.56
C HIS A 167 20.08 -6.85 0.12
N LEU A 168 19.49 -6.09 1.03
CA LEU A 168 20.19 -5.03 1.77
C LEU A 168 21.02 -5.56 2.95
N GLN A 169 20.62 -6.67 3.57
CA GLN A 169 21.27 -7.21 4.77
C GLN A 169 22.77 -7.51 4.58
N PRO A 170 23.25 -8.04 3.44
CA PRO A 170 24.69 -8.21 3.19
C PRO A 170 25.46 -6.90 3.06
N LEU A 171 24.81 -5.79 2.70
CA LEU A 171 25.43 -4.48 2.49
C LEU A 171 25.50 -3.65 3.77
N TYR A 172 24.56 -3.86 4.69
CA TYR A 172 24.43 -3.06 5.91
C TYR A 172 24.29 -3.97 7.13
N SER A 173 25.31 -3.93 8.00
CA SER A 173 25.34 -4.70 9.25
C SER A 173 24.50 -4.11 10.38
N SER A 174 24.14 -2.82 10.31
CA SER A 174 23.35 -2.14 11.34
C SER A 174 21.86 -2.14 10.99
N CYS A 175 21.03 -2.57 11.96
CA CYS A 175 19.57 -2.50 11.89
C CYS A 175 19.08 -1.07 11.61
N GLU A 176 19.72 -0.06 12.20
CA GLU A 176 19.37 1.35 11.98
C GLU A 176 19.50 1.75 10.51
N LYS A 177 20.60 1.34 9.86
CA LYS A 177 20.82 1.62 8.44
C LYS A 177 19.80 0.92 7.57
N LEU A 178 19.47 -0.34 7.89
CA LEU A 178 18.43 -1.09 7.17
C LEU A 178 17.06 -0.41 7.30
N CYS A 179 16.69 0.04 8.50
CA CYS A 179 15.46 0.79 8.77
C CYS A 179 15.41 2.16 8.06
N LEU A 180 16.55 2.79 7.79
CA LEU A 180 16.62 4.07 7.06
C LEU A 180 16.62 3.89 5.54
N ILE A 181 17.26 2.83 5.04
CA ILE A 181 17.52 2.65 3.61
C ILE A 181 16.39 1.90 2.91
N SER A 182 15.81 0.86 3.54
CA SER A 182 14.68 0.11 2.96
C SER A 182 13.50 1.03 2.57
N PRO A 183 13.06 1.99 3.41
CA PRO A 183 11.99 2.91 3.04
C PRO A 183 12.29 3.76 1.80
N LEU A 184 13.55 4.00 1.42
CA LEU A 184 13.87 4.75 0.20
C LEU A 184 13.37 4.03 -1.06
N PHE A 185 13.50 2.71 -1.11
CA PHE A 185 12.99 1.89 -2.22
C PHE A 185 11.47 1.83 -2.26
N PHE A 186 10.85 1.84 -1.08
CA PHE A 186 9.40 1.97 -0.92
C PHE A 186 8.91 3.33 -1.40
N SER A 187 9.60 4.42 -1.04
CA SER A 187 9.30 5.79 -1.51
C SER A 187 9.41 5.90 -3.03
N ILE A 188 10.45 5.31 -3.65
CA ILE A 188 10.57 5.23 -5.13
C ILE A 188 9.32 4.62 -5.75
N ALA A 189 8.83 3.50 -5.18
CA ALA A 189 7.63 2.86 -5.66
C ALA A 189 6.39 3.75 -5.55
N HIS A 190 6.30 4.61 -4.54
CA HIS A 190 5.15 5.47 -4.27
C HIS A 190 5.09 6.75 -5.12
N PHE A 191 6.17 7.12 -5.82
CA PHE A 191 6.14 8.25 -6.77
C PHE A 191 5.07 8.10 -7.86
N HIS A 192 4.64 6.87 -8.15
CA HIS A 192 3.58 6.60 -9.11
C HIS A 192 2.22 7.22 -8.69
N HIS A 193 1.98 7.44 -7.39
CA HIS A 193 0.81 8.19 -6.90
C HIS A 193 0.90 9.68 -7.23
N ILE A 194 2.07 10.28 -7.05
CA ILE A 194 2.33 11.69 -7.40
C ILE A 194 2.09 11.89 -8.89
N TYR A 195 2.64 11.01 -9.73
CA TYR A 195 2.42 11.04 -11.17
C TYR A 195 0.93 10.97 -11.54
N GLY A 196 0.18 10.08 -10.88
CA GLY A 196 -1.27 9.96 -11.10
C GLY A 196 -2.03 11.25 -10.77
N GLN A 197 -1.75 11.84 -9.61
CA GLN A 197 -2.41 13.07 -9.13
C GLN A 197 -2.09 14.28 -10.02
N VAL A 198 -0.82 14.43 -10.44
CA VAL A 198 -0.41 15.51 -11.35
C VAL A 198 -1.11 15.36 -12.70
N ARG A 199 -1.25 14.14 -13.21
CA ARG A 199 -1.97 13.88 -14.46
C ARG A 199 -3.46 14.19 -14.36
N GLU A 200 -4.05 14.06 -13.17
CA GLU A 200 -5.44 14.42 -12.89
C GLU A 200 -5.63 15.94 -12.66
N GLY A 201 -4.56 16.74 -12.77
CA GLY A 201 -4.60 18.19 -12.71
C GLY A 201 -4.20 18.80 -11.36
N GLU A 202 -3.76 17.99 -10.40
CA GLU A 202 -3.22 18.51 -9.14
C GLU A 202 -1.83 19.14 -9.34
N ARG A 203 -1.52 20.18 -8.55
CA ARG A 203 -0.17 20.77 -8.56
C ARG A 203 0.82 19.74 -8.02
N ALA A 204 1.98 19.62 -8.68
CA ALA A 204 3.02 18.67 -8.27
C ALA A 204 3.45 18.82 -6.81
N LYS A 205 3.47 20.04 -6.27
CA LYS A 205 3.76 20.30 -4.85
C LYS A 205 2.70 19.67 -3.95
N ASP A 206 1.42 19.87 -4.25
CA ASP A 206 0.30 19.35 -3.45
C ASP A 206 0.23 17.83 -3.52
N ALA A 207 0.44 17.25 -4.71
CA ALA A 207 0.56 15.81 -4.92
C ALA A 207 1.76 15.22 -4.16
N PHE A 208 2.92 15.89 -4.19
CA PHE A 208 4.10 15.49 -3.44
C PHE A 208 3.84 15.51 -1.93
N PHE A 209 3.24 16.58 -1.39
CA PHE A 209 2.89 16.64 0.02
C PHE A 209 1.87 15.55 0.43
N LYS A 210 0.89 15.24 -0.42
CA LYS A 210 -0.06 14.14 -0.18
C LYS A 210 0.58 12.75 -0.23
N ALA A 211 1.65 12.58 -1.00
CA ALA A 211 2.31 11.28 -1.19
C ALA A 211 3.50 11.04 -0.24
N HIS A 212 4.24 12.08 0.15
CA HIS A 212 5.36 12.01 1.09
C HIS A 212 4.93 12.19 2.54
N PHE A 213 3.82 12.88 2.79
CA PHE A 213 3.23 12.96 4.12
C PHE A 213 1.94 12.16 4.16
N LEU A 214 1.99 11.17 5.04
CA LEU A 214 0.92 10.68 5.88
C LEU A 214 0.21 11.86 6.62
N VAL A 215 -0.41 12.80 5.89
CA VAL A 215 -1.06 14.03 6.39
C VAL A 215 -2.47 14.08 5.80
N PRO A 216 -3.45 14.47 6.62
CA PRO A 216 -4.78 13.88 6.63
C PRO A 216 -5.58 14.30 5.41
N TYR A 217 -6.30 13.34 4.82
CA TYR A 217 -7.51 13.66 4.08
C TYR A 217 -8.50 14.30 5.06
N VAL A 218 -8.44 15.63 5.19
CA VAL A 218 -9.64 16.43 5.32
C VAL A 218 -10.20 16.52 3.90
N PRO A 219 -11.44 16.09 3.63
CA PRO A 219 -12.08 16.43 2.37
C PRO A 219 -12.13 17.95 2.31
N LEU A 220 -11.30 18.57 1.48
CA LEU A 220 -11.52 19.96 1.11
C LEU A 220 -12.93 20.01 0.48
N PRO A 221 -13.81 20.90 0.95
CA PRO A 221 -15.08 21.12 0.27
C PRO A 221 -14.77 21.36 -1.20
N GLN A 222 -15.34 20.51 -2.07
CA GLN A 222 -15.37 20.79 -3.50
C GLN A 222 -15.80 22.26 -3.65
N PRO A 223 -15.08 23.12 -4.38
CA PRO A 223 -15.57 24.45 -4.65
C PRO A 223 -16.93 24.25 -5.30
N ARG A 224 -17.98 24.61 -4.55
CA ARG A 224 -19.35 24.68 -5.03
C ARG A 224 -19.22 25.47 -6.33
N LYS A 225 -19.43 24.82 -7.48
CA LYS A 225 -19.60 25.58 -8.72
C LYS A 225 -20.63 26.63 -8.36
N GLN A 226 -20.20 27.89 -8.35
CA GLN A 226 -21.14 28.99 -8.28
C GLN A 226 -21.99 28.79 -9.52
N GLU A 227 -23.18 28.23 -9.33
CA GLU A 227 -24.29 28.47 -10.24
C GLU A 227 -24.54 29.97 -10.16
N ALA A 228 -23.75 30.68 -10.96
CA ALA A 228 -23.91 32.07 -11.22
C ALA A 228 -25.34 32.26 -11.73
N HIS A 229 -26.19 32.79 -10.86
CA HIS A 229 -27.19 33.80 -11.18
C HIS A 229 -27.57 33.84 -12.67
N LYS A 230 -28.49 32.95 -13.08
CA LYS A 230 -29.49 33.27 -14.09
C LYS A 230 -30.83 33.51 -13.39
N SER A 231 -30.83 34.46 -12.47
CA SER A 231 -32.02 35.25 -12.16
C SER A 231 -32.19 36.30 -13.26
N LEU A 232 -32.72 35.89 -14.41
CA LEU A 232 -33.29 36.81 -15.39
C LEU A 232 -34.69 36.32 -15.74
N SER A 233 -35.65 37.01 -15.11
CA SER A 233 -36.99 37.33 -15.64
C SER A 233 -37.85 36.17 -16.16
N ARG A 234 -38.73 35.66 -15.29
CA ARG A 234 -40.08 35.22 -15.72
C ARG A 234 -41.13 36.04 -14.97
N PRO A 235 -42.02 36.77 -15.67
CA PRO A 235 -43.12 37.49 -15.03
C PRO A 235 -44.13 36.49 -14.44
N ARG A 236 -44.67 36.84 -13.26
CA ARG A 236 -45.83 36.18 -12.64
C ARG A 236 -47.05 36.33 -13.56
N GLN A 237 -47.66 35.22 -13.95
CA GLN A 237 -49.06 35.21 -14.36
C GLN A 237 -49.89 34.60 -13.23
N PHE A 238 -50.84 35.40 -12.77
CA PHE A 238 -51.83 35.08 -11.76
C PHE A 238 -52.81 34.02 -12.29
N ALA A 239 -53.24 33.14 -11.39
CA ALA A 239 -54.36 32.24 -11.56
C ALA A 239 -55.68 33.01 -11.72
N ILE A 240 -56.58 32.49 -12.54
CA ILE A 240 -58.03 32.67 -12.38
C ILE A 240 -58.67 31.30 -12.58
N ASP A 241 -59.36 30.86 -11.54
CA ASP A 241 -60.24 29.71 -11.48
C ASP A 241 -61.48 29.90 -12.38
N THR A 242 -61.86 28.85 -13.09
CA THR A 242 -63.26 28.44 -13.34
C THR A 242 -63.28 26.95 -13.64
#